data_AF-T1CMJ1-F1
#
_entry.id   AF-T1CMJ1-F1
#
_cell.length_a   1.000
_cell.length_b   1.000
_cell.length_c   1.000
_cell.angle_alpha   90.00
_cell.angle_beta   90.00
_cell.angle_gamma   90.00
#
_symmetry.space_group_name_H-M   'P 1'
#
loop_
_entity.id
_entity.type
_entity.pdbx_description
1 polymer ?
#
loop_
_entity_poly.entity_id
_entity_poly.type
_entity_poly.pdbx_seq_one_letter_code
_entity_poly.pdbx_strand_id
1 'polypeptide(L)'
;MRAHHYLGFRTMPRESIRYVALLDGEWVALLGWGSAAWSNGYRDRMIGWTTPQRARRLCYLANNLRYLILPGVRLPHLASKVLALCMRRLSCDWEERYGHPILFVETFVDPARFLGTCYRAAGFRDLGETKGYRRNAGRYDYHGEVKRIFVRPLRKDALRLLSSPTTFPFSRQRRLACPSRLSAKKTSSLSWTICPG
;
A
#
# COMPACT_ATOMS: atom_id res chain seq x y z
N MET A 1 0.01 0.76 -17.09
CA MET A 1 -0.51 1.68 -16.05
C MET A 1 -1.00 3.00 -16.62
N ARG A 2 -0.19 3.76 -17.40
CA ARG A 2 -0.60 5.03 -18.03
C ARG A 2 -1.88 4.91 -18.88
N ALA A 3 -1.97 3.86 -19.70
CA ALA A 3 -3.09 3.67 -20.65
C ALA A 3 -4.41 3.21 -20.01
N HIS A 4 -4.41 2.62 -18.81
CA HIS A 4 -5.57 1.87 -18.31
C HIS A 4 -5.99 2.22 -16.87
N HIS A 5 -5.12 2.84 -16.07
CA HIS A 5 -5.51 3.26 -14.73
C HIS A 5 -6.35 4.54 -14.81
N TYR A 6 -7.47 4.63 -14.10
CA TYR A 6 -8.42 5.76 -14.17
C TYR A 6 -7.79 7.13 -13.77
N LEU A 7 -6.79 7.13 -12.89
CA LEU A 7 -5.98 8.32 -12.56
C LEU A 7 -4.76 8.54 -13.48
N GLY A 8 -4.62 7.74 -14.53
CA GLY A 8 -3.42 7.67 -15.35
C GLY A 8 -2.15 7.34 -14.56
N PHE A 9 -1.00 7.66 -15.16
CA PHE A 9 0.32 7.50 -14.55
C PHE A 9 1.28 8.60 -15.02
N ARG A 10 1.72 9.45 -14.09
CA ARG A 10 2.72 10.52 -14.34
C ARG A 10 4.04 10.19 -13.62
N THR A 11 4.08 10.37 -12.31
CA THR A 11 5.26 10.17 -11.47
C THR A 11 4.85 9.50 -10.16
N MET A 12 5.80 8.78 -9.55
CA MET A 12 5.66 8.21 -8.21
C MET A 12 6.60 8.96 -7.26
N PRO A 13 6.33 8.96 -5.95
CA PRO A 13 7.25 9.47 -4.93
C PRO A 13 8.62 8.78 -5.01
N ARG A 14 9.64 9.43 -4.41
CA ARG A 14 11.04 8.97 -4.45
C ARG A 14 11.20 7.54 -3.96
N GLU A 15 10.62 7.21 -2.81
CA GLU A 15 10.54 5.83 -2.33
C GLU A 15 9.24 5.20 -2.86
N SER A 16 9.38 4.32 -3.84
CA SER A 16 8.27 3.62 -4.47
C SER A 16 8.68 2.31 -5.15
N ILE A 17 7.77 1.34 -5.15
CA ILE A 17 7.93 0.06 -5.83
C ILE A 17 6.72 -0.20 -6.73
N ARG A 18 6.99 -0.67 -7.93
CA ARG A 18 5.97 -1.11 -8.89
C ARG A 18 5.98 -2.62 -8.93
N TYR A 19 4.81 -3.20 -9.11
CA TYR A 19 4.67 -4.63 -9.23
C TYR A 19 3.84 -4.99 -10.46
N VAL A 20 4.26 -6.06 -11.11
CA VAL A 20 3.47 -6.78 -12.10
C VAL A 20 3.03 -8.09 -11.49
N ALA A 21 1.73 -8.36 -11.50
CA ALA A 21 1.18 -9.67 -11.18
C ALA A 21 1.03 -10.48 -12.45
N LEU A 22 1.61 -11.69 -12.43
CA LEU A 22 1.51 -12.66 -13.51
C LEU A 22 0.69 -13.87 -13.06
N LEU A 23 -0.16 -14.34 -13.97
CA LEU A 23 -0.89 -15.59 -13.89
C LEU A 23 -0.45 -16.45 -15.06
N ASP A 24 0.24 -17.56 -14.81
CA ASP A 24 0.81 -18.42 -15.86
C ASP A 24 1.69 -17.67 -16.87
N GLY A 25 2.48 -16.73 -16.36
CA GLY A 25 3.38 -15.91 -17.18
C GLY A 25 2.71 -14.70 -17.83
N GLU A 26 1.38 -14.62 -17.82
CA GLU A 26 0.62 -13.53 -18.42
C GLU A 26 0.35 -12.40 -17.42
N TRP A 27 0.46 -11.16 -17.89
CA TRP A 27 0.21 -10.00 -17.05
C TRP A 27 -1.29 -9.91 -16.75
N VAL A 28 -1.64 -9.86 -15.46
CA VAL A 28 -3.05 -9.76 -15.04
C VAL A 28 -3.36 -8.51 -14.22
N ALA A 29 -2.36 -7.95 -13.53
CA ALA A 29 -2.57 -6.76 -12.72
C ALA A 29 -1.27 -5.98 -12.50
N LEU A 30 -1.42 -4.69 -12.18
CA LEU A 30 -0.33 -3.77 -11.88
C LEU A 30 -0.58 -3.08 -10.54
N LEU A 31 0.44 -2.99 -9.70
CA LEU A 31 0.40 -2.28 -8.41
C LEU A 31 1.51 -1.23 -8.33
N GLY A 32 1.24 -0.11 -7.68
CA GLY A 32 2.21 0.91 -7.34
C GLY A 32 2.10 1.27 -5.86
N TRP A 33 3.18 1.06 -5.13
CA TRP A 33 3.34 1.46 -3.74
C TRP A 33 4.31 2.63 -3.65
N GLY A 34 4.00 3.63 -2.86
CA GLY A 34 4.86 4.79 -2.63
C GLY A 34 4.83 5.23 -1.18
N SER A 35 5.60 6.26 -0.86
CA SER A 35 5.57 6.89 0.46
C SER A 35 4.14 7.22 0.92
N ALA A 36 3.90 7.07 2.22
CA ALA A 36 2.61 7.40 2.83
C ALA A 36 2.20 8.87 2.65
N ALA A 37 0.89 9.13 2.72
CA ALA A 37 0.37 10.48 2.75
C ALA A 37 0.88 11.21 4.00
N TRP A 38 1.38 12.42 3.79
CA TRP A 38 1.92 13.26 4.87
C TRP A 38 0.91 13.48 5.99
N SER A 39 -0.34 13.79 5.63
CA SER A 39 -1.42 14.09 6.57
C SER A 39 -2.57 13.10 6.43
N ASN A 40 -2.83 12.33 7.49
CA ASN A 40 -3.98 11.44 7.59
C ASN A 40 -4.39 11.30 9.06
N GLY A 41 -5.31 12.16 9.52
CA GLY A 41 -5.72 12.21 10.92
C GLY A 41 -6.47 10.97 11.40
N TYR A 42 -7.10 10.20 10.52
CA TYR A 42 -7.74 8.94 10.89
C TYR A 42 -6.70 7.85 11.18
N ARG A 43 -5.71 7.71 10.29
CA ARG A 43 -4.56 6.84 10.53
C ARG A 43 -3.82 7.25 11.80
N ASP A 44 -3.52 8.53 11.96
CA ASP A 44 -2.73 9.01 13.09
C ASP A 44 -3.41 8.69 14.43
N ARG A 45 -4.74 8.85 14.51
CA ARG A 45 -5.56 8.43 15.66
C ARG A 45 -5.53 6.91 15.88
N MET A 46 -5.61 6.11 14.81
CA MET A 46 -5.53 4.65 14.91
C MET A 46 -4.14 4.17 15.39
N ILE A 47 -3.07 4.81 14.95
CA ILE A 47 -1.70 4.47 15.39
C ILE A 47 -1.45 4.95 16.82
N GLY A 48 -2.01 6.10 17.20
CA GLY A 48 -1.82 6.70 18.52
C GLY A 48 -0.43 7.32 18.71
N TRP A 49 0.26 7.66 17.61
CA TRP A 49 1.56 8.32 17.67
C TRP A 49 1.46 9.84 17.82
N THR A 50 2.49 10.45 18.39
CA THR A 50 2.61 11.91 18.51
C THR A 50 3.15 12.53 17.21
N THR A 51 3.03 13.85 17.05
CA THR A 51 3.59 14.56 15.89
C THR A 51 5.10 14.32 15.70
N PRO A 52 5.96 14.37 16.74
CA PRO A 52 7.36 14.00 16.60
C PRO A 52 7.60 12.55 16.17
N GLN A 53 6.80 11.61 16.69
CA GLN A 53 6.89 10.19 16.29
C GLN A 53 6.49 10.01 14.82
N ARG A 54 5.38 10.62 14.37
CA ARG A 54 4.96 10.61 12.96
C ARG A 54 6.06 11.13 12.05
N ALA A 55 6.65 12.29 12.38
CA ALA A 55 7.71 12.88 11.56
C ALA A 55 8.90 11.93 11.36
N ARG A 56 9.27 11.16 12.39
CA ARG A 56 10.41 10.22 12.34
C ARG A 56 10.05 8.85 11.74
N ARG A 57 8.77 8.44 11.81
CA ARG A 57 8.35 7.05 11.54
C ARG A 57 7.42 6.91 10.34
N LEU A 58 7.07 8.00 9.66
CA LEU A 58 6.23 7.95 8.46
C LEU A 58 6.87 7.12 7.33
N CYS A 59 8.20 7.02 7.28
CA CYS A 59 8.92 6.19 6.29
C CYS A 59 8.63 4.69 6.41
N TYR A 60 8.15 4.20 7.56
CA TYR A 60 7.75 2.80 7.73
C TYR A 60 6.32 2.51 7.23
N LEU A 61 5.72 3.48 6.54
CA LEU A 61 4.39 3.35 5.94
C LEU A 61 4.46 3.48 4.43
N ALA A 62 3.65 2.68 3.74
CA ALA A 62 3.46 2.79 2.29
C ALA A 62 1.99 3.02 1.93
N ASN A 63 1.77 3.84 0.91
CA ASN A 63 0.47 4.08 0.31
C ASN A 63 0.35 3.29 -1.00
N ASN A 64 -0.74 2.54 -1.17
CA ASN A 64 -1.05 1.94 -2.46
C ASN A 64 -1.64 3.02 -3.39
N LEU A 65 -0.76 3.62 -4.17
CA LEU A 65 -1.05 4.74 -5.05
C LEU A 65 -1.79 4.31 -6.31
N ARG A 66 -1.48 3.13 -6.84
CA ARG A 66 -2.04 2.61 -8.09
C ARG A 66 -2.36 1.15 -7.92
N TYR A 67 -3.57 0.78 -8.32
CA TYR A 67 -3.94 -0.62 -8.42
C TYR A 67 -4.91 -0.83 -9.58
N LEU A 68 -4.56 -1.74 -10.47
CA LEU A 68 -5.30 -2.01 -11.69
C LEU A 68 -5.28 -3.50 -12.00
N ILE A 69 -6.46 -4.07 -12.25
CA ILE A 69 -6.61 -5.31 -13.00
C ILE A 69 -6.65 -4.96 -14.48
N LEU A 70 -5.88 -5.68 -15.31
CA LEU A 70 -5.79 -5.36 -16.73
C LEU A 70 -7.12 -5.62 -17.45
N PRO A 71 -7.47 -4.81 -18.46
CA PRO A 71 -8.66 -5.06 -19.27
C PRO A 71 -8.68 -6.46 -19.86
N GLY A 72 -9.87 -7.05 -20.00
CA GLY A 72 -10.03 -8.42 -20.50
C GLY A 72 -9.85 -9.51 -19.44
N VAL A 73 -9.20 -9.22 -18.31
CA VAL A 73 -9.02 -10.19 -17.23
C VAL A 73 -10.26 -10.25 -16.34
N ARG A 74 -10.98 -11.38 -16.36
CA ARG A 74 -12.14 -11.63 -15.50
C ARG A 74 -11.92 -12.90 -14.69
N LEU A 75 -11.43 -12.74 -13.47
CA LEU A 75 -11.26 -13.84 -12.53
C LEU A 75 -11.80 -13.44 -11.14
N PRO A 76 -12.73 -14.22 -10.56
CA PRO A 76 -13.24 -13.94 -9.21
C PRO A 76 -12.12 -13.83 -8.19
N HIS A 77 -12.23 -12.85 -7.29
CA HIS A 77 -11.29 -12.61 -6.18
C HIS A 77 -9.83 -12.34 -6.61
N LEU A 78 -9.56 -12.12 -7.90
CA LEU A 78 -8.23 -11.80 -8.42
C LEU A 78 -7.61 -10.62 -7.69
N ALA A 79 -8.39 -9.56 -7.51
CA ALA A 79 -7.90 -8.33 -6.91
C ALA A 79 -7.45 -8.53 -5.45
N SER A 80 -8.28 -9.14 -4.62
CA SER A 80 -7.89 -9.42 -3.24
C SER A 80 -6.71 -10.40 -3.15
N LYS A 81 -6.65 -11.40 -4.04
CA LYS A 81 -5.56 -12.39 -4.10
C LYS A 81 -4.21 -11.75 -4.47
N VAL A 82 -4.18 -10.96 -5.54
CA VAL A 82 -2.99 -10.23 -5.99
C VAL A 82 -2.52 -9.25 -4.91
N LEU A 83 -3.43 -8.49 -4.31
CA LEU A 83 -3.11 -7.55 -3.25
C LEU A 83 -2.50 -8.27 -2.03
N ALA A 84 -3.09 -9.40 -1.61
CA ALA A 84 -2.58 -10.20 -0.51
C ALA A 84 -1.19 -10.80 -0.79
N LEU A 85 -0.94 -11.26 -2.03
CA LEU A 85 0.38 -11.74 -2.47
C LEU A 85 1.42 -10.62 -2.42
N CYS A 86 1.09 -9.43 -2.94
CA CYS A 86 1.98 -8.28 -2.94
C CYS A 86 2.34 -7.83 -1.51
N MET A 87 1.36 -7.73 -0.60
CA MET A 87 1.62 -7.32 0.78
C MET A 87 2.53 -8.26 1.56
N ARG A 88 2.58 -9.56 1.21
CA ARG A 88 3.49 -10.52 1.88
C ARG A 88 4.96 -10.28 1.59
N ARG A 89 5.28 -9.65 0.46
CA ARG A 89 6.67 -9.32 0.07
C ARG A 89 7.02 -7.85 0.22
N LEU A 90 6.02 -6.96 0.22
CA LEU A 90 6.20 -5.51 0.18
C LEU A 90 7.23 -5.01 1.19
N SER A 91 7.15 -5.41 2.46
CA SER A 91 8.09 -4.96 3.49
C SER A 91 9.52 -5.38 3.18
N CYS A 92 9.72 -6.62 2.74
CA CYS A 92 11.06 -7.13 2.47
C CYS A 92 11.66 -6.50 1.20
N ASP A 93 10.87 -6.34 0.14
CA ASP A 93 11.34 -5.65 -1.08
C ASP A 93 11.68 -4.17 -0.79
N TRP A 94 10.89 -3.52 0.08
CA TRP A 94 11.16 -2.14 0.50
C TRP A 94 12.46 -2.03 1.27
N GLU A 95 12.70 -2.98 2.15
CA GLU A 95 13.92 -3.04 2.94
C GLU A 95 15.15 -3.32 2.09
N GLU A 96 15.04 -4.23 1.12
CA GLU A 96 16.11 -4.49 0.15
C GLU A 96 16.45 -3.25 -0.68
N ARG A 97 15.42 -2.48 -1.10
CA ARG A 97 15.60 -1.30 -1.95
C ARG A 97 16.01 -0.04 -1.19
N TYR A 98 15.52 0.16 0.03
CA TYR A 98 15.62 1.43 0.77
C TYR A 98 16.27 1.31 2.15
N GLY A 99 16.63 0.10 2.60
CA GLY A 99 17.30 -0.14 3.87
C GLY A 99 16.38 -0.07 5.10
N HIS A 100 15.06 -0.06 4.91
CA HIS A 100 14.09 -0.12 6.02
C HIS A 100 12.78 -0.82 5.62
N PRO A 101 12.08 -1.47 6.56
CA PRO A 101 10.85 -2.20 6.28
C PRO A 101 9.63 -1.27 6.14
N ILE A 102 8.51 -1.86 5.69
CA ILE A 102 7.17 -1.28 5.81
C ILE A 102 6.39 -2.04 6.87
N LEU A 103 5.87 -1.33 7.85
CA LEU A 103 5.10 -1.91 8.95
C LEU A 103 3.59 -1.77 8.77
N PHE A 104 3.17 -0.75 8.01
CA PHE A 104 1.77 -0.36 7.93
C PHE A 104 1.47 0.23 6.54
N VAL A 105 0.30 -0.08 6.01
CA VAL A 105 -0.12 0.36 4.69
C VAL A 105 -1.43 1.12 4.72
N GLU A 106 -1.58 2.05 3.78
CA GLU A 106 -2.82 2.80 3.56
C GLU A 106 -3.18 2.88 2.07
N THR A 107 -4.43 3.21 1.78
CA THR A 107 -4.88 3.61 0.44
C THR A 107 -6.09 4.52 0.55
N PHE A 108 -6.39 5.22 -0.54
CA PHE A 108 -7.51 6.14 -0.65
C PHE A 108 -8.34 5.77 -1.88
N VAL A 109 -9.57 5.37 -1.65
CA VAL A 109 -10.48 4.89 -2.69
C VAL A 109 -11.57 5.93 -2.92
N ASP A 110 -11.80 6.28 -4.18
CA ASP A 110 -12.93 7.12 -4.59
C ASP A 110 -14.22 6.29 -4.53
N PRO A 111 -15.14 6.55 -3.56
CA PRO A 111 -16.36 5.77 -3.40
C PRO A 111 -17.34 5.92 -4.57
N ALA A 112 -17.24 6.99 -5.36
CA ALA A 112 -18.07 7.17 -6.55
C ALA A 112 -17.67 6.21 -7.69
N ARG A 113 -16.45 5.65 -7.63
CA ARG A 113 -15.92 4.72 -8.65
C ARG A 113 -15.81 3.29 -8.13
N PHE A 114 -15.40 3.12 -6.87
CA PHE A 114 -15.08 1.80 -6.33
C PHE A 114 -15.51 1.70 -4.86
N LEU A 115 -16.09 0.55 -4.50
CA LEU A 115 -16.51 0.26 -3.13
C LEU A 115 -15.34 -0.15 -2.19
N GLY A 116 -14.14 -0.36 -2.74
CA GLY A 116 -12.98 -0.83 -1.98
C GLY A 116 -13.05 -2.30 -1.53
N THR A 117 -13.92 -3.10 -2.15
CA THR A 117 -14.17 -4.50 -1.76
C THR A 117 -12.89 -5.36 -1.70
N CYS A 118 -11.97 -5.16 -2.65
CA CYS A 118 -10.71 -5.91 -2.65
C CYS A 118 -9.82 -5.61 -1.45
N TYR A 119 -9.81 -4.35 -0.95
CA TYR A 119 -9.09 -3.97 0.24
C TYR A 119 -9.73 -4.58 1.49
N ARG A 120 -11.06 -4.55 1.61
CA ARG A 120 -11.78 -5.21 2.72
C ARG A 120 -11.52 -6.72 2.74
N ALA A 121 -11.65 -7.39 1.59
CA ALA A 121 -11.37 -8.81 1.45
C ALA A 121 -9.89 -9.14 1.74
N ALA A 122 -8.98 -8.21 1.47
CA ALA A 122 -7.59 -8.30 1.85
C ALA A 122 -7.33 -7.77 3.29
N GLY A 123 -8.33 -7.73 4.17
CA GLY A 123 -8.16 -7.44 5.59
C GLY A 123 -7.79 -5.99 5.93
N PHE A 124 -8.04 -5.04 5.03
CA PHE A 124 -7.93 -3.62 5.38
C PHE A 124 -9.13 -3.18 6.22
N ARG A 125 -8.84 -2.34 7.21
CA ARG A 125 -9.86 -1.64 7.99
C ARG A 125 -10.24 -0.34 7.28
N ASP A 126 -11.53 -0.12 7.17
CA ASP A 126 -12.11 1.13 6.70
C ASP A 126 -12.15 2.14 7.85
N LEU A 127 -11.54 3.30 7.68
CA LEU A 127 -11.50 4.36 8.70
C LEU A 127 -12.48 5.51 8.42
N GLY A 128 -13.33 5.37 7.40
CA GLY A 128 -14.26 6.43 6.98
C GLY A 128 -13.70 7.30 5.87
N GLU A 129 -14.17 8.55 5.82
CA GLU A 129 -14.02 9.42 4.66
C GLU A 129 -13.07 10.61 4.90
N THR A 130 -12.30 10.95 3.88
CA THR A 130 -11.56 12.21 3.83
C THR A 130 -12.53 13.38 3.76
N LYS A 131 -12.09 14.56 4.20
CA LYS A 131 -12.92 15.77 4.23
C LYS A 131 -13.11 16.44 2.85
N GLY A 132 -12.60 15.86 1.76
CA GLY A 132 -12.71 16.46 0.41
C GLY A 132 -11.81 17.68 0.16
N TYR A 133 -10.65 17.76 0.82
CA TYR A 133 -9.68 18.85 0.64
C TYR A 133 -8.41 18.34 -0.06
N ARG A 134 -7.80 19.21 -0.87
CA ARG A 134 -6.46 19.02 -1.44
C ARG A 134 -5.56 20.16 -0.97
N ARG A 135 -4.31 19.83 -0.61
CA ARG A 135 -3.32 20.86 -0.34
C ARG A 135 -2.64 21.28 -1.65
N ASN A 136 -2.68 22.57 -1.95
CA ASN A 136 -2.03 23.16 -3.11
C ASN A 136 -1.22 24.40 -2.67
N ALA A 137 0.10 24.39 -2.90
CA ALA A 137 1.00 25.50 -2.56
C ALA A 137 0.80 26.11 -1.15
N GLY A 138 0.50 25.29 -0.14
CA GLY A 138 0.28 25.74 1.24
C GLY A 138 -1.17 26.08 1.61
N ARG A 139 -2.08 26.20 0.62
CA ARG A 139 -3.52 26.37 0.84
C ARG A 139 -4.27 25.05 0.79
N TYR A 140 -5.41 24.98 1.47
CA TYR A 140 -6.32 23.84 1.44
C TYR A 140 -7.52 24.21 0.58
N ASP A 141 -7.60 23.62 -0.61
CA ASP A 141 -8.70 23.83 -1.54
C ASP A 141 -9.73 22.73 -1.32
N TYR A 142 -10.95 23.12 -0.95
CA TYR A 142 -12.08 22.21 -0.88
C TYR A 142 -12.56 21.89 -2.29
N HIS A 143 -12.69 20.60 -2.61
CA HIS A 143 -13.14 20.14 -3.92
C HIS A 143 -14.27 19.10 -3.83
N GLY A 144 -14.78 18.79 -2.62
CA GLY A 144 -15.91 17.88 -2.42
C GLY A 144 -15.67 16.40 -2.70
N GLU A 145 -14.59 16.04 -3.42
CA GLU A 145 -14.26 14.63 -3.69
C GLU A 145 -13.75 13.92 -2.43
N VAL A 146 -14.67 13.29 -1.71
CA VAL A 146 -14.35 12.45 -0.54
C VAL A 146 -13.74 11.12 -0.99
N LYS A 147 -12.84 10.58 -0.17
CA LYS A 147 -12.22 9.27 -0.39
C LYS A 147 -12.38 8.41 0.85
N ARG A 148 -12.67 7.13 0.66
CA ARG A 148 -12.60 6.13 1.73
C ARG A 148 -11.16 5.82 2.06
N ILE A 149 -10.83 5.82 3.34
CA ILE A 149 -9.49 5.55 3.86
C ILE A 149 -9.44 4.10 4.31
N PHE A 150 -8.62 3.30 3.64
CA PHE A 150 -8.38 1.91 4.04
C PHE A 150 -6.97 1.77 4.57
N VAL A 151 -6.81 1.07 5.69
CA VAL A 151 -5.51 0.85 6.30
C VAL A 151 -5.31 -0.58 6.78
N ARG A 152 -4.06 -1.03 6.85
CA ARG A 152 -3.72 -2.36 7.36
C ARG A 152 -2.31 -2.41 7.97
N PRO A 153 -2.13 -2.93 9.19
CA PRO A 153 -0.84 -3.36 9.69
C PRO A 153 -0.30 -4.57 8.90
N LEU A 154 0.97 -4.54 8.49
CA LEU A 154 1.64 -5.71 7.90
C LEU A 154 2.20 -6.66 8.96
N ARG A 155 2.33 -6.18 10.21
CA ARG A 155 2.77 -6.96 11.36
C ARG A 155 1.85 -6.73 12.56
N LYS A 156 1.68 -7.75 13.41
CA LYS A 156 0.76 -7.71 14.56
C LYS A 156 1.08 -6.58 15.55
N ASP A 157 2.35 -6.25 15.71
CA ASP A 157 2.84 -5.22 16.63
C ASP A 157 3.20 -3.90 15.96
N ALA A 158 2.84 -3.71 14.68
CA ALA A 158 3.20 -2.50 13.94
C ALA A 158 2.73 -1.21 14.64
N LEU A 159 1.49 -1.19 15.15
CA LEU A 159 0.94 -0.02 15.86
C LEU A 159 1.77 0.31 17.11
N ARG A 160 2.06 -0.71 17.94
CA ARG A 160 2.88 -0.57 19.15
C ARG A 160 4.27 -0.01 18.83
N LEU A 161 4.91 -0.50 17.78
CA LEU A 161 6.22 0.01 17.36
C LEU A 161 6.12 1.48 16.92
N LEU A 162 5.13 1.79 16.09
CA LEU A 162 4.95 3.12 15.51
C LEU A 162 4.63 4.18 16.58
N SER A 163 3.96 3.81 17.66
CA SER A 163 3.65 4.71 18.79
C SER A 163 4.57 4.56 20.01
N SER A 164 5.55 3.65 19.99
CA SER A 164 6.43 3.40 21.15
C SER A 164 7.18 4.67 21.59
N PRO A 165 7.25 4.98 22.90
CA PRO A 165 8.06 6.12 23.38
C PRO A 165 9.57 5.85 23.27
N THR A 166 10.00 4.58 23.22
CA THR A 166 11.41 4.18 23.19
C THR A 166 12.04 4.25 21.79
N THR A 167 13.35 4.04 21.74
CA THR A 167 14.14 3.95 20.50
C THR A 167 13.52 2.95 19.54
N PHE A 168 13.22 3.41 18.33
CA PHE A 168 12.61 2.60 17.31
C PHE A 168 13.63 1.54 16.83
N PRO A 169 13.29 0.24 16.84
CA PRO A 169 14.29 -0.83 16.71
C PRO A 169 14.87 -0.99 15.30
N PHE A 170 14.39 -0.17 14.35
CA PHE A 170 14.86 -0.17 12.98
C PHE A 170 15.73 1.06 12.75
N SER A 171 17.05 0.88 12.79
CA SER A 171 17.95 1.80 12.08
C SER A 171 17.86 1.48 10.58
N ARG A 172 18.15 2.45 9.71
CA ARG A 172 18.22 2.26 8.23
C ARG A 172 19.28 1.23 7.77
N GLN A 173 19.84 0.43 8.67
CA GLN A 173 21.06 -0.36 8.46
C GLN A 173 20.94 -1.86 8.76
N ARG A 174 19.80 -2.39 9.25
CA ARG A 174 19.65 -3.85 9.44
C ARG A 174 18.75 -4.45 8.38
N ARG A 175 19.28 -5.42 7.64
CA ARG A 175 18.56 -6.33 6.74
C ARG A 175 17.89 -7.43 7.57
N LEU A 176 16.57 -7.51 7.54
CA LEU A 176 15.81 -8.72 7.84
C LEU A 176 15.92 -9.68 6.66
N ALA A 177 16.04 -10.97 6.93
CA ALA A 177 16.09 -11.99 5.88
C ALA A 177 14.77 -11.98 5.09
N CYS A 178 14.87 -11.65 3.80
CA CYS A 178 13.76 -11.66 2.86
C CYS A 178 13.46 -13.12 2.44
N PRO A 179 12.19 -13.56 2.42
CA PRO A 179 11.83 -14.76 1.70
C PRO A 179 12.05 -14.53 0.20
N SER A 180 12.97 -15.28 -0.40
CA SER A 180 13.19 -15.25 -1.85
C SER A 180 11.90 -15.58 -2.60
N ARG A 181 11.72 -14.94 -3.77
CA ARG A 181 10.68 -15.19 -4.79
C ARG A 181 9.48 -16.01 -4.27
N LEU A 182 8.47 -15.34 -3.73
CA LEU A 182 7.22 -16.01 -3.33
C LEU A 182 6.49 -16.51 -4.59
N SER A 183 6.81 -17.75 -4.99
CA SER A 183 5.97 -18.58 -5.84
C SER A 183 4.91 -19.22 -4.96
N ALA A 184 3.64 -18.92 -5.21
CA ALA A 184 2.56 -19.66 -4.56
C ALA A 184 2.50 -21.07 -5.19
N LYS A 185 2.88 -22.11 -4.43
CA LYS A 185 2.70 -23.50 -4.88
C LYS A 185 1.21 -23.86 -4.83
N LYS A 186 0.73 -24.25 -6.02
CA LYS A 186 -0.50 -24.97 -6.40
C LYS A 186 -1.60 -25.09 -5.34
N THR A 187 -2.60 -24.23 -5.46
CA THR A 187 -4.00 -24.62 -5.20
C THR A 187 -4.73 -24.35 -6.51
N SER A 188 -5.09 -25.44 -7.20
CA SER A 188 -5.63 -25.53 -8.59
C SER A 188 -4.78 -24.85 -9.69
N SER A 189 -4.02 -25.68 -10.44
CA SER A 189 -3.37 -25.50 -11.77
C SER A 189 -2.64 -24.22 -12.18
N LEU A 190 -2.75 -23.09 -11.48
CA LEU A 190 -2.30 -21.77 -11.94
C LEU A 190 -1.09 -21.27 -11.13
N SER A 191 -0.04 -20.85 -11.82
CA SER A 191 1.19 -20.30 -11.25
C SER A 191 1.09 -18.78 -11.07
N TRP A 192 1.42 -18.29 -9.87
CA TRP A 192 1.33 -16.87 -9.54
C TRP A 192 2.71 -16.29 -9.30
N THR A 193 3.00 -15.16 -9.93
CA THR A 193 4.23 -14.40 -9.69
C THR A 193 3.92 -12.94 -9.48
N ILE A 194 4.53 -12.32 -8.47
CA ILE A 194 4.54 -10.86 -8.31
C ILE A 194 5.99 -10.41 -8.53
N CYS A 195 6.27 -9.64 -9.58
CA CYS A 195 7.62 -9.16 -9.87
C CYS A 195 7.74 -7.67 -9.51
N PRO A 196 8.77 -7.25 -8.75
CA PRO A 196 9.11 -5.84 -8.67
C PRO A 196 9.58 -5.37 -10.05
N GLY A 197 9.13 -4.19 -10.47
CA GLY A 197 9.66 -3.48 -11.64
C GLY A 197 10.32 -2.17 -11.27
#